data_AF-I2QM60-F1
#
_entry.id   AF-I2QM60-F1
#
_cell.length_a   1.000
_cell.length_b   1.000
_cell.length_c   1.000
_cell.angle_alpha   90.00
_cell.angle_beta   90.00
_cell.angle_gamma   90.00
#
_symmetry.space_group_name_H-M   'P 1'
#
loop_
_entity.id
_entity.type
_entity.pdbx_description
1 polymer ?
#
loop_
_entity_poly.entity_id
_entity_poly.type
_entity_poly.pdbx_seq_one_letter_code
_entity_poly.pdbx_strand_id
1 'polypeptide(L)'
;MPLMRDRIIGHDLERLAFRFTMLNDGEVVHCQISDAAMDELAGMQGTESSARQAQFLSLRETIERLASDLYDEAPRVRGHVVRIFTRHLQR
;
A
#
# COMPACT_ATOMS: atom_id res chain seq x y z
N MET A 1 -5.88 0.83 -15.33
CA MET A 1 -7.23 1.23 -14.83
C MET A 1 -7.11 1.29 -13.31
N PRO A 2 -7.71 2.25 -12.60
CA PRO A 2 -7.49 2.34 -11.16
C PRO A 2 -8.07 1.12 -10.46
N LEU A 3 -7.25 0.54 -9.57
CA LEU A 3 -7.71 -0.53 -8.71
C LEU A 3 -8.83 0.00 -7.80
N MET A 4 -9.83 -0.84 -7.53
CA MET A 4 -10.92 -0.49 -6.63
C MET A 4 -10.57 -0.83 -5.18
N ARG A 5 -11.04 0.00 -4.27
CA ARG A 5 -10.92 -0.20 -2.82
C ARG A 5 -11.51 -1.55 -2.37
N ASP A 6 -10.78 -2.28 -1.52
CA ASP A 6 -11.27 -3.50 -0.84
C ASP A 6 -11.03 -3.41 0.67
N ARG A 7 -10.26 -4.34 1.26
CA ARG A 7 -10.11 -4.52 2.70
C ARG A 7 -8.72 -4.17 3.19
N ILE A 8 -8.67 -3.81 4.47
CA ILE A 8 -7.43 -3.70 5.23
C ILE A 8 -7.11 -5.09 5.79
N ILE A 9 -5.86 -5.53 5.66
CA ILE A 9 -5.37 -6.79 6.25
C ILE A 9 -4.68 -6.49 7.58
N GLY A 10 -3.93 -5.40 7.66
CA GLY A 10 -3.28 -4.92 8.88
C GLY A 10 -1.76 -4.85 8.77
N HIS A 11 -1.12 -4.51 9.89
CA HIS A 11 0.32 -4.33 9.95
C HIS A 11 1.06 -5.67 10.11
N ASP A 12 2.11 -5.88 9.31
CA ASP A 12 3.02 -7.03 9.37
C ASP A 12 4.36 -6.57 9.93
N LEU A 13 4.59 -6.86 11.21
CA LEU A 13 5.80 -6.45 11.95
C LEU A 13 7.07 -7.14 11.44
N GLU A 14 6.98 -8.35 10.89
CA GLU A 14 8.15 -9.06 10.36
C GLU A 14 8.60 -8.43 9.04
N ARG A 15 7.65 -7.94 8.24
CA ARG A 15 7.92 -7.30 6.94
C ARG A 15 8.06 -5.78 7.02
N LEU A 16 7.76 -5.18 8.18
CA LEU A 16 7.68 -3.72 8.38
C LEU A 16 6.81 -3.07 7.29
N ALA A 17 5.63 -3.67 7.09
CA ALA A 17 4.74 -3.27 6.02
C ALA A 17 3.27 -3.37 6.43
N PHE A 18 2.49 -2.38 6.00
CA PHE A 18 1.05 -2.40 6.13
C PHE A 18 0.41 -3.09 4.93
N ARG A 19 -0.38 -4.12 5.20
CA ARG A 19 -1.02 -4.97 4.18
C ARG A 19 -2.48 -4.58 3.99
N PHE A 20 -2.89 -4.54 2.74
CA PHE A 20 -4.27 -4.30 2.32
C PHE A 20 -4.50 -5.01 0.98
N THR A 21 -5.74 -4.99 0.51
CA THR A 21 -6.06 -5.47 -0.83
C THR A 21 -6.85 -4.41 -1.59
N MET A 22 -6.81 -4.56 -2.90
CA MET A 22 -7.63 -3.83 -3.85
C MET A 22 -8.21 -4.82 -4.86
N LEU A 23 -9.16 -4.38 -5.69
CA LEU A 23 -9.78 -5.20 -6.73
C LEU A 23 -9.42 -4.68 -8.12
N ASN A 24 -9.16 -5.61 -9.03
CA ASN A 24 -9.07 -5.37 -10.47
C ASN A 24 -10.13 -6.23 -11.16
N ASP A 25 -11.21 -5.63 -11.67
CA ASP A 25 -12.32 -6.36 -12.31
C ASP A 25 -12.86 -7.54 -11.48
N GLY A 26 -12.89 -7.38 -10.15
CA GLY A 26 -13.34 -8.41 -9.21
C GLY A 26 -12.25 -9.39 -8.75
N GLU A 27 -11.05 -9.35 -9.33
CA GLU A 27 -9.90 -10.11 -8.85
C GLU A 27 -9.18 -9.39 -7.70
N VAL A 28 -8.82 -10.13 -6.66
CA VAL A 28 -8.09 -9.59 -5.50
C VAL A 28 -6.63 -9.33 -5.88
N VAL A 29 -6.22 -8.09 -5.72
CA VAL A 29 -4.83 -7.63 -5.80
C VAL A 29 -4.31 -7.41 -4.39
N HIS A 30 -3.23 -8.11 -4.03
CA HIS A 30 -2.57 -7.92 -2.75
C HIS A 30 -1.62 -6.72 -2.82
N CYS A 31 -1.78 -5.80 -1.87
CA CYS A 31 -1.00 -4.58 -1.80
C CYS A 31 -0.30 -4.46 -0.44
N GLN A 32 0.90 -3.91 -0.45
CA GLN A 32 1.68 -3.65 0.75
C GLN A 32 2.37 -2.30 0.61
N ILE A 33 2.44 -1.54 1.68
CA ILE A 33 3.26 -0.33 1.78
C ILE A 33 4.22 -0.49 2.96
N SER A 34 5.51 -0.25 2.73
CA SER A 34 6.49 -0.28 3.83
C SER A 34 6.25 0.84 4.83
N ASP A 35 6.55 0.60 6.10
CA ASP A 35 6.45 1.58 7.18
C ASP A 35 7.17 2.88 6.85
N ALA A 36 8.39 2.78 6.29
CA ALA A 36 9.18 3.94 5.88
C ALA A 36 8.46 4.80 4.81
N ALA A 37 7.81 4.16 3.84
CA ALA A 37 7.03 4.87 2.82
C ALA A 37 5.78 5.52 3.40
N MET A 38 5.11 4.86 4.35
CA MET A 38 3.95 5.43 5.02
C MET A 38 4.34 6.63 5.90
N ASP A 39 5.46 6.54 6.59
CA ASP A 39 6.07 7.62 7.38
C ASP A 39 6.45 8.80 6.49
N GLU A 40 7.13 8.56 5.36
CA GLU A 40 7.47 9.61 4.39
C GLU A 40 6.23 10.32 3.82
N LEU A 41 5.17 9.56 3.48
CA LEU A 41 3.89 10.15 3.04
C LEU A 41 3.20 10.98 4.13
N ALA A 42 3.34 10.59 5.39
CA ALA A 42 2.78 11.33 6.52
C ALA A 42 3.65 12.53 6.95
N GLY A 43 4.87 12.67 6.43
CA GLY A 43 5.83 13.67 6.88
C GLY A 43 6.30 13.48 8.32
N MET A 44 6.23 12.24 8.84
CA MET A 44 6.64 11.90 10.21
C MET A 44 7.46 10.60 10.20
N GLN A 45 8.22 10.32 11.26
CA GLN A 45 8.96 9.06 11.40
C GLN A 45 8.60 8.35 12.71
N GLY A 46 8.62 7.01 12.69
CA GLY A 46 8.52 6.20 13.89
C GLY A 46 7.09 6.04 14.41
N THR A 47 6.11 5.96 13.51
CA THR A 47 4.73 5.69 13.93
C THR A 47 4.64 4.30 14.57
N GLU A 48 4.11 4.25 15.78
CA GLU A 48 3.88 3.00 16.52
C GLU A 48 2.95 2.06 15.76
N SER A 49 3.16 0.75 15.91
CA SER A 49 2.34 -0.28 15.23
C SER A 49 0.83 -0.12 15.48
N SER A 50 0.45 0.35 16.67
CA SER A 50 -0.95 0.59 17.06
C SER A 50 -1.59 1.77 16.29
N ALA A 51 -0.78 2.72 15.82
CA ALA A 51 -1.22 3.89 15.06
C ALA A 51 -1.14 3.69 13.54
N ARG A 52 -0.46 2.64 13.05
CA ARG A 52 -0.30 2.35 11.61
C ARG A 52 -1.61 2.25 10.84
N GLN A 53 -2.66 1.67 11.43
CA GLN A 53 -3.96 1.61 10.76
C GLN A 53 -4.59 3.01 10.61
N ALA A 54 -4.49 3.86 11.62
CA ALA A 54 -5.00 5.24 11.54
C ALA A 54 -4.22 6.06 10.50
N GLN A 55 -2.90 5.89 10.47
CA GLN A 55 -2.02 6.50 9.47
C GLN A 55 -2.34 6.02 8.05
N PHE A 56 -2.57 4.72 7.86
CA PHE A 56 -3.01 4.18 6.57
C PHE A 56 -4.35 4.80 6.15
N LEU A 57 -5.31 4.90 7.06
CA LEU A 57 -6.63 5.47 6.77
C LEU A 57 -6.56 6.94 6.36
N SER A 58 -5.69 7.75 6.99
CA SER A 58 -5.52 9.16 6.62
C SER A 58 -4.85 9.33 5.26
N LEU A 59 -3.98 8.39 4.87
CA LEU A 59 -3.24 8.42 3.60
C LEU A 59 -3.88 7.55 2.50
N ARG A 60 -5.02 6.92 2.78
CA ARG A 60 -5.58 5.81 1.99
C ARG A 60 -5.70 6.13 0.51
N GLU A 61 -6.24 7.29 0.17
CA GLU A 61 -6.44 7.69 -1.23
C GLU A 61 -5.11 7.80 -1.99
N THR A 62 -4.09 8.36 -1.36
CA THR A 62 -2.75 8.49 -1.97
C THR A 62 -2.09 7.13 -2.13
N ILE A 63 -2.20 6.26 -1.11
CA ILE A 63 -1.65 4.90 -1.15
C ILE A 63 -2.34 4.04 -2.22
N GLU A 64 -3.68 4.11 -2.31
CA GLU A 64 -4.46 3.37 -3.31
C GLU A 64 -4.18 3.85 -4.74
N ARG A 65 -3.92 5.16 -4.94
CA ARG A 65 -3.47 5.70 -6.23
C ARG A 65 -2.10 5.15 -6.62
N LEU A 66 -1.12 5.24 -5.71
CA LEU A 66 0.23 4.68 -5.93
C LEU A 66 0.19 3.18 -6.21
N ALA A 67 -0.68 2.43 -5.51
CA ALA A 67 -0.86 1.01 -5.77
C ALA A 67 -1.39 0.74 -7.18
N SER A 68 -2.31 1.58 -7.67
CA SER A 68 -2.85 1.48 -9.03
C SER A 68 -1.77 1.77 -10.09
N ASP A 69 -0.99 2.83 -9.89
CA ASP A 69 0.09 3.20 -10.81
C ASP A 69 1.14 2.09 -10.90
N LEU A 70 1.55 1.53 -9.75
CA LEU A 70 2.49 0.41 -9.69
C LEU A 70 1.92 -0.88 -10.29
N TYR A 71 0.62 -1.12 -10.14
CA TYR A 71 -0.04 -2.28 -10.73
C TYR A 71 -0.09 -2.18 -12.27
N ASP A 72 -0.38 -1.00 -12.81
CA ASP A 72 -0.40 -0.75 -14.24
C ASP A 72 1.02 -0.88 -14.86
N GLU A 73 2.08 -0.58 -14.09
CA GLU A 73 3.50 -0.79 -14.49
C GLU A 73 4.00 -2.23 -14.29
N ALA A 74 3.31 -3.06 -13.50
CA ALA A 74 3.79 -4.37 -13.11
C ALA A 74 3.61 -5.44 -14.22
N PRO A 75 4.45 -6.49 -14.22
CA PRO A 75 4.22 -7.67 -15.05
C PRO A 75 2.87 -8.32 -14.73
N ARG A 76 2.10 -8.70 -15.75
CA ARG A 76 0.79 -9.37 -15.63
C ARG A 76 0.94 -10.84 -15.21
N VAL A 77 1.58 -11.08 -14.06
CA VAL A 77 1.78 -12.40 -13.47
C VAL A 77 0.74 -12.60 -12.38
N ARG A 78 0.04 -13.75 -12.44
CA ARG A 78 -0.96 -14.11 -11.44
C ARG A 78 -0.33 -14.21 -10.05
N GLY A 79 -0.96 -13.60 -9.05
CA GLY A 79 -0.44 -13.57 -7.68
C GLY A 79 0.65 -12.52 -7.43
N HIS A 80 0.85 -11.58 -8.37
CA HIS A 80 1.72 -10.44 -8.12
C HIS A 80 1.22 -9.64 -6.91
N VAL A 81 2.15 -9.29 -6.02
CA VAL A 81 1.89 -8.44 -4.86
C VAL A 81 2.49 -7.07 -5.13
N VAL A 82 1.63 -6.05 -5.18
CA VAL A 82 2.04 -4.65 -5.32
C VAL A 82 2.74 -4.22 -4.04
N ARG A 83 3.96 -3.71 -4.15
CA ARG A 83 4.77 -3.27 -3.00
C ARG A 83 5.18 -1.82 -3.18
N ILE A 84 4.71 -0.96 -2.29
CA ILE A 84 5.02 0.47 -2.26
C ILE A 84 6.19 0.68 -1.30
N PHE A 85 7.26 1.27 -1.82
CA PHE A 85 8.47 1.65 -1.09
C PHE A 85 8.73 3.14 -1.27
N THR A 86 9.59 3.71 -0.43
CA THR A 86 9.97 5.15 -0.45
C THR A 86 10.40 5.63 -1.84
N ARG A 87 11.16 4.83 -2.59
CA ARG A 87 11.57 5.13 -3.97
C ARG A 87 10.41 5.35 -4.96
N HIS A 88 9.20 4.87 -4.64
CA HIS A 88 8.01 5.08 -5.47
C HIS A 88 7.30 6.40 -5.15
N LEU A 89 7.69 7.11 -4.08
CA LEU A 89 7.09 8.38 -3.65
C LEU A 89 7.77 9.60 -4.28
N GLN A 90 9.01 9.46 -4.74
CA GLN A 90 9.84 10.55 -5.26
C GLN A 90 9.68 10.79 -6.78
N ARG A 91 8.57 10.31 -7.37
CA ARG A 91 8.29 10.43 -8.81
C ARG A 91 7.45 11.66 -9.14
#